data_AF-A0A954TCK6-F1
#
_entry.id   AF-A0A954TCK6-F1
#
_cell.length_a   1.000
_cell.length_b   1.000
_cell.length_c   1.000
_cell.angle_alpha   90.00
_cell.angle_beta   90.00
_cell.angle_gamma   90.00
#
_symmetry.space_group_name_H-M   'P 1'
#
loop_
_entity.id
_entity.type
_entity.pdbx_description
1 polymer ?
#
loop_
_entity_poly.entity_id
_entity_poly.type
_entity_poly.pdbx_seq_one_letter_code
_entity_poly.pdbx_strand_id
1 'polypeptide(L)'
;MALEHRLSYLALIGSIAPMIGLMGTVYGMIQSFQTIANSATSPKPSELADGISTALFTTLEGLTVAIPAMVFYSLLRNRISRYVLEVGMVSERLMSRFGGKKPAAGGAAPAAAPAQPAE
;
A
#
# COMPACT_ATOMS: atom_id res chain seq x y z
N MET A 1 10.63 5.41 13.83
CA MET A 1 10.81 5.85 12.42
C MET A 1 11.58 4.86 11.54
N ALA A 2 12.66 4.19 11.97
CA ALA A 2 13.42 3.28 11.07
C ALA A 2 12.59 2.12 10.45
N LEU A 3 11.58 1.61 11.16
CA LEU A 3 10.68 0.56 10.66
C LEU A 3 9.68 1.07 9.61
N GLU A 4 9.16 2.30 9.78
CA GLU A 4 8.28 2.94 8.81
C GLU A 4 9.02 3.29 7.52
N HIS A 5 10.29 3.71 7.64
CA HIS A 5 11.15 3.99 6.50
C HIS A 5 11.40 2.73 5.64
N ARG A 6 11.65 1.59 6.28
CA ARG A 6 11.85 0.30 5.58
C ARG A 6 10.57 -0.20 4.91
N LEU A 7 9.40 0.05 5.51
CA LEU A 7 8.11 -0.23 4.90
C LEU A 7 7.83 0.66 3.68
N SER A 8 8.26 1.92 3.72
CA SER A 8 8.07 2.88 2.62
C SER A 8 8.70 2.38 1.31
N TYR A 9 9.89 1.77 1.37
CA TYR A 9 10.52 1.16 0.19
C TYR A 9 9.69 0.01 -0.40
N LEU A 10 9.04 -0.79 0.44
CA LEU A 10 8.23 -1.92 -0.02
C LEU A 10 6.93 -1.44 -0.70
N ALA A 11 6.32 -0.37 -0.17
CA ALA A 11 5.20 0.30 -0.82
C ALA A 11 5.60 0.89 -2.17
N LEU A 12 6.77 1.54 -2.23
CA LEU A 12 7.30 2.15 -3.43
C LEU A 12 7.61 1.11 -4.52
N ILE A 13 8.20 -0.03 -4.15
CA ILE A 13 8.40 -1.14 -5.08
C ILE A 13 7.06 -1.69 -5.58
N GLY A 14 6.08 -1.88 -4.68
CA GLY A 14 4.75 -2.34 -5.03
C GLY A 14 3.98 -1.42 -5.98
N SER A 15 4.22 -0.10 -5.92
CA SER A 15 3.59 0.88 -6.81
C SER A 15 4.33 1.11 -8.12
N ILE A 16 5.67 1.03 -8.12
CA ILE A 16 6.49 1.25 -9.32
C ILE A 16 6.57 0.00 -10.19
N ALA A 17 6.56 -1.21 -9.62
CA ALA A 17 6.69 -2.46 -10.38
C ALA A 17 5.64 -2.62 -11.51
N PRO A 18 4.34 -2.33 -11.31
CA PRO A 18 3.35 -2.35 -12.40
C PRO A 18 3.63 -1.29 -13.47
N MET A 19 4.12 -0.10 -13.07
CA MET A 19 4.45 0.97 -14.02
C MET A 19 5.64 0.59 -14.91
N ILE A 20 6.61 -0.16 -14.37
CA ILE A 20 7.72 -0.73 -15.15
C ILE A 20 7.20 -1.78 -16.14
N GLY A 21 6.28 -2.66 -15.73
CA GLY A 21 5.66 -3.64 -16.63
C GLY A 21 4.88 -2.99 -17.77
N LEU A 22 4.14 -1.91 -17.46
CA LEU A 22 3.45 -1.10 -18.46
C LEU A 22 4.44 -0.44 -19.45
N MET A 23 5.55 0.11 -18.96
CA MET A 23 6.60 0.66 -19.82
C MET A 23 7.13 -0.40 -20.81
N GLY A 24 7.28 -1.65 -20.38
CA GLY A 24 7.65 -2.77 -21.24
C GLY A 24 6.66 -3.02 -22.38
N THR A 25 5.35 -2.82 -22.14
CA THR A 25 4.35 -2.96 -23.22
C THR A 25 4.53 -1.91 -24.31
N VAL A 26 4.79 -0.67 -23.90
CA VAL A 26 5.02 0.45 -24.81
C VAL A 26 6.28 0.17 -25.63
N TYR A 27 7.35 -0.31 -24.98
CA TYR A 27 8.58 -0.67 -25.67
C TYR A 27 8.37 -1.79 -26.71
N GLY A 28 7.68 -2.88 -26.35
CA GLY A 28 7.40 -3.99 -27.28
C GLY A 28 6.52 -3.57 -28.47
N MET A 29 5.54 -2.68 -28.24
CA MET A 29 4.76 -2.11 -29.32
C MET A 29 5.59 -1.20 -30.24
N ILE A 30 6.47 -0.37 -29.69
CA ILE A 30 7.38 0.47 -30.50
C ILE A 30 8.25 -0.42 -31.40
N GLN A 31 8.83 -1.50 -30.86
CA GLN A 31 9.64 -2.43 -31.64
C GLN A 31 8.83 -3.12 -32.75
N SER A 32 7.59 -3.51 -32.45
CA SER A 32 6.67 -4.09 -33.43
C SER A 32 6.40 -3.14 -34.60
N PHE A 33 6.12 -1.86 -34.30
CA PHE A 33 5.88 -0.84 -35.32
C PHE A 33 7.15 -0.43 -36.08
N GLN A 34 8.33 -0.44 -35.45
CA GLN A 34 9.60 -0.24 -36.14
C GLN A 34 9.89 -1.37 -37.14
N THR A 35 9.56 -2.61 -36.79
CA THR A 35 9.71 -3.76 -37.70
C THR A 35 8.83 -3.61 -38.93
N ILE A 36 7.58 -3.14 -38.76
CA ILE A 36 6.70 -2.80 -39.89
C ILE A 36 7.30 -1.66 -40.73
N ALA A 37 7.74 -0.58 -40.10
CA ALA A 37 8.22 0.62 -40.80
C ALA A 37 9.48 0.35 -41.66
N ASN A 38 10.34 -0.57 -41.21
CA ASN A 38 11.57 -0.94 -41.91
C ASN A 38 11.39 -2.11 -42.88
N SER A 39 10.21 -2.76 -42.89
CA SER A 39 9.93 -3.86 -43.78
C SER A 39 9.57 -3.35 -45.18
N ALA A 40 10.35 -3.78 -46.18
CA ALA A 40 10.16 -3.41 -47.58
C ALA A 40 8.97 -4.11 -48.27
N THR A 41 8.32 -5.06 -47.60
CA THR A 41 7.20 -5.87 -48.12
C THR A 41 6.03 -5.79 -47.14
N SER A 42 4.79 -6.05 -47.61
CA SER A 42 3.59 -6.06 -46.77
C SER A 42 3.85 -6.77 -45.43
N PRO A 43 3.58 -6.11 -44.29
CA PRO A 43 3.97 -6.62 -42.98
C PRO A 43 3.32 -7.96 -42.71
N LYS A 44 4.13 -8.94 -42.30
CA LYS A 44 3.63 -10.27 -41.91
C LYS A 44 2.97 -10.17 -40.52
N PRO A 45 1.72 -10.61 -40.35
CA PRO A 45 1.05 -10.60 -39.05
C PRO A 45 1.79 -11.38 -37.94
N SER A 46 2.62 -12.35 -38.32
CA SER A 46 3.42 -13.15 -37.39
C SER A 46 4.47 -12.32 -36.65
N GLU A 47 5.09 -11.34 -37.29
CA GLU A 47 6.14 -10.50 -36.69
C GLU A 47 5.54 -9.51 -35.67
N LEU A 48 4.32 -9.05 -35.95
CA LEU A 48 3.53 -8.24 -35.02
C LEU A 48 3.11 -9.02 -33.78
N ALA A 49 2.68 -10.27 -33.98
CA ALA A 49 2.26 -11.14 -32.87
C ALA A 49 3.41 -11.39 -31.89
N ASP A 50 4.65 -11.50 -32.38
CA ASP A 50 5.82 -11.75 -31.55
C ASP A 50 6.14 -10.57 -30.62
N GLY A 51 6.16 -9.34 -31.15
CA GLY A 51 6.41 -8.15 -30.34
C GLY A 51 5.27 -7.80 -29.37
N ILE A 52 4.02 -8.12 -29.72
CA ILE A 52 2.88 -8.02 -28.80
C ILE A 52 2.96 -9.09 -27.70
N SER A 53 3.37 -10.32 -28.02
CA SER A 53 3.55 -11.37 -27.02
C SER A 53 4.61 -10.98 -25.99
N THR A 54 5.70 -10.36 -26.45
CA THR A 54 6.76 -9.83 -25.58
C THR A 54 6.23 -8.72 -24.68
N ALA A 55 5.46 -7.77 -25.23
CA ALA A 55 4.80 -6.72 -24.44
C ALA A 55 3.89 -7.28 -23.34
N LEU A 56 3.12 -8.32 -23.65
CA LEU A 56 2.25 -8.97 -22.65
C LEU A 56 3.06 -9.68 -21.56
N PHE A 57 4.18 -10.32 -21.93
CA PHE A 57 5.04 -10.99 -20.97
C PHE A 57 5.67 -10.02 -19.95
N THR A 58 6.14 -8.85 -20.39
CA THR A 58 6.71 -7.85 -19.47
C THR A 58 5.68 -7.31 -18.47
N THR A 59 4.40 -7.25 -18.87
CA THR A 59 3.30 -6.87 -17.96
C THR A 59 3.10 -7.93 -16.89
N LEU A 60 3.10 -9.20 -17.30
CA LEU A 60 2.94 -10.33 -16.39
C LEU A 60 4.07 -10.35 -15.35
N GLU A 61 5.32 -10.11 -15.76
CA GLU A 61 6.45 -10.01 -14.84
C GLU A 61 6.29 -8.85 -13.84
N GLY A 62 5.90 -7.66 -14.32
CA GLY A 62 5.67 -6.50 -13.46
C GLY A 62 4.59 -6.73 -12.40
N LEU A 63 3.51 -7.41 -12.77
CA LEU A 63 2.43 -7.79 -11.84
C LEU A 63 2.86 -8.91 -10.88
N THR A 64 3.64 -9.88 -11.36
CA THR A 64 4.16 -10.99 -10.56
C THR A 64 5.04 -10.49 -9.41
N VAL A 65 5.78 -9.40 -9.61
CA VAL A 65 6.57 -8.75 -8.54
C VAL A 65 5.71 -7.83 -7.66
N ALA A 66 4.77 -7.08 -8.24
CA ALA A 66 3.97 -6.10 -7.52
C ALA A 66 3.00 -6.73 -6.49
N ILE A 67 2.34 -7.83 -6.86
CA ILE A 67 1.33 -8.48 -6.02
C ILE A 67 1.95 -8.96 -4.68
N PRO A 68 3.03 -9.76 -4.67
CA PRO A 68 3.67 -10.17 -3.43
C PRO A 68 4.19 -8.98 -2.61
N ALA A 69 4.82 -7.99 -3.26
CA ALA A 69 5.37 -6.82 -2.56
C ALA A 69 4.29 -6.06 -1.78
N MET A 70 3.12 -5.86 -2.39
CA MET A 70 1.98 -5.18 -1.76
C MET A 70 1.36 -6.00 -0.63
N VAL A 71 1.27 -7.33 -0.78
CA VAL A 71 0.79 -8.23 0.28
C VAL A 71 1.71 -8.16 1.50
N PHE A 72 3.03 -8.28 1.30
CA PHE A 72 4.00 -8.18 2.39
C PHE A 72 3.98 -6.79 3.05
N TYR A 73 3.89 -5.71 2.27
CA TYR A 73 3.76 -4.36 2.81
C TYR A 73 2.54 -4.23 3.73
N SER A 74 1.38 -4.70 3.30
CA SER A 74 0.14 -4.63 4.09
C SER A 74 0.25 -5.42 5.41
N LEU A 75 0.80 -6.63 5.37
CA LEU A 75 0.97 -7.47 6.56
C LEU A 75 1.95 -6.87 7.58
N LEU A 76 3.11 -6.40 7.12
CA LEU A 76 4.12 -5.83 8.02
C LEU A 76 3.69 -4.46 8.56
N ARG A 77 3.01 -3.64 7.75
CA ARG A 77 2.41 -2.37 8.20
C ARG A 77 1.43 -2.60 9.33
N ASN A 78 0.50 -3.54 9.18
CA ASN A 78 -0.46 -3.85 10.24
C ASN A 78 0.22 -4.37 11.53
N ARG A 79 1.27 -5.18 11.42
CA ARG A 79 2.05 -5.61 12.59
C ARG A 79 2.73 -4.44 13.29
N ILE A 80 3.38 -3.56 12.54
CA ILE A 80 4.07 -2.38 13.10
C ILE A 80 3.08 -1.44 13.79
N SER A 81 1.91 -1.18 13.18
CA SER A 81 0.87 -0.37 13.82
C SER A 81 0.40 -0.96 15.16
N ARG A 82 0.26 -2.29 15.27
CA ARG A 82 -0.07 -2.94 16.55
C ARG A 82 1.03 -2.74 17.60
N TYR A 83 2.30 -2.91 17.22
CA TYR A 83 3.41 -2.68 18.16
C TYR A 83 3.50 -1.23 18.62
N VAL A 84 3.27 -0.27 17.73
CA VAL A 84 3.25 1.17 18.08
C VAL A 84 2.16 1.47 19.10
N LEU A 85 0.96 0.90 18.94
CA LEU A 85 -0.13 1.05 19.91
C LEU A 85 0.22 0.41 21.26
N GLU A 86 0.82 -0.78 21.26
CA GLU A 86 1.23 -1.47 22.49
C GLU A 86 2.30 -0.68 23.26
N VAL A 87 3.33 -0.19 22.56
CA VAL A 87 4.36 0.67 23.16
C VAL A 87 3.75 1.96 23.70
N GLY A 88 2.78 2.55 23.00
CA GLY A 88 2.04 3.73 23.46
C GLY A 88 1.33 3.48 24.79
N MET A 89 0.57 2.38 24.90
CA MET A 89 -0.14 2.01 26.12
C MET A 89 0.81 1.71 27.30
N VAL A 90 1.93 1.02 27.03
CA VAL A 90 2.95 0.73 28.05
C VAL A 90 3.60 2.03 28.54
N SER A 91 3.92 2.94 27.62
CA SER A 91 4.51 4.24 27.95
C SER A 91 3.55 5.10 28.77
N GLU A 92 2.27 5.15 28.41
CA GLU A 92 1.24 5.88 29.15
C GLU A 92 1.03 5.30 30.56
N ARG A 93 0.99 3.98 30.69
CA ARG A 93 0.94 3.30 31.99
C ARG A 93 2.17 3.60 32.83
N LEU A 94 3.37 3.64 32.24
CA LEU A 94 4.59 3.98 32.94
C LEU A 94 4.56 5.44 33.42
N MET A 95 4.16 6.37 32.55
CA MET A 95 4.01 7.79 32.91
C MET A 95 2.97 8.00 34.01
N SER A 96 1.85 7.27 34.01
CA SER A 96 0.85 7.32 35.09
C SER A 96 1.36 6.81 36.45
N ARG A 97 2.40 5.97 36.45
CA ARG A 97 3.04 5.48 37.68
C ARG A 97 4.05 6.46 38.26
N PHE A 98 4.74 7.23 37.42
CA PHE A 98 5.70 8.24 37.86
C PHE A 98 5.07 9.64 38.05
N GLY A 99 4.03 9.97 37.30
CA GLY A 99 3.20 11.15 37.48
C GLY A 99 2.16 10.90 38.58
N GLY A 100 2.53 11.22 39.82
CA GLY A 100 1.68 11.04 40.99
C GLY A 100 0.22 11.45 40.76
N LYS A 101 -0.68 10.52 41.09
CA LYS A 101 -2.13 10.69 41.19
C LYS A 101 -2.49 12.07 41.75
N LYS A 102 -3.23 12.88 41.01
CA LYS A 102 -4.14 13.84 41.66
C LYS A 102 -5.39 13.04 42.10
N PRO A 103 -5.67 12.88 43.40
CA PRO A 103 -6.83 12.16 43.85
C PRO A 103 -8.11 12.95 43.58
N ALA A 104 -9.20 12.19 43.44
CA ALA A 104 -10.56 12.64 43.20
C ALA A 104 -11.01 13.77 44.14
N ALA A 105 -11.67 14.78 43.57
CA ALA A 105 -12.70 15.50 44.29
C ALA A 105 -14.00 14.70 44.14
N GLY A 106 -14.34 13.88 45.15
CA GLY A 106 -15.73 13.54 45.42
C GLY A 106 -16.46 14.79 45.93
N GLY A 107 -17.77 14.91 45.90
CA GLY A 107 -18.83 14.07 45.38
C GLY A 107 -20.15 14.82 45.60
N ALA A 108 -21.17 14.52 44.81
CA ALA A 108 -22.58 14.64 45.17
C ALA A 108 -23.41 13.98 44.06
N ALA A 109 -23.90 12.78 44.33
CA ALA A 109 -25.12 12.28 43.71
C ALA A 109 -26.26 12.49 44.73
N PRO A 110 -27.55 12.32 44.38
CA PRO A 110 -28.24 12.40 43.10
C PRO A 110 -29.47 13.35 43.16
N ALA A 111 -29.99 13.84 42.03
CA ALA A 111 -31.30 14.49 42.02
C ALA A 111 -32.07 14.22 40.72
N ALA A 112 -33.03 13.31 40.84
CA ALA A 112 -34.36 13.27 40.22
C ALA A 112 -34.53 13.72 38.76
N ALA A 113 -34.99 12.78 37.94
CA ALA A 113 -35.81 13.07 36.78
C ALA A 113 -37.00 13.96 37.14
N PRO A 114 -37.43 14.83 36.21
CA PRO A 114 -38.83 14.78 35.83
C PRO A 114 -39.04 14.69 34.31
N ALA A 115 -40.23 14.17 34.02
CA ALA A 115 -40.81 13.84 32.74
C ALA A 115 -40.68 14.94 31.67
N GLN A 116 -40.52 14.48 30.43
CA GLN A 116 -40.96 15.20 29.23
C GLN A 116 -42.49 15.36 29.28
N PRO A 117 -43.02 16.56 29.00
CA PRO A 117 -44.30 16.68 28.34
C PRO A 117 -44.07 16.90 26.84
N ALA A 118 -44.84 16.16 26.06
CA ALA A 118 -45.07 16.40 24.65
C ALA A 118 -45.64 17.79 24.41
N GLU A 119 -45.13 18.48 23.39
CA GLU A 119 -45.90 19.30 22.47
C GLU A 119 -45.18 19.36 21.12
#